data_AF-A0A5S9LYD3-F1
#
_entry.id   AF-A0A5S9LYD3-F1
#
_cell.length_a   1.000
_cell.length_b   1.000
_cell.length_c   1.000
_cell.angle_alpha   90.00
_cell.angle_beta   90.00
_cell.angle_gamma   90.00
#
_symmetry.space_group_name_H-M   'P 1'
#
loop_
_entity.id
_entity.type
_entity.pdbx_description
1 polymer ?
#
loop_
_entity_poly.entity_id
_entity_poly.type
_entity_poly.pdbx_seq_one_letter_code
_entity_poly.pdbx_strand_id
1 'polypeptide(L)'
;MSKHQKALLIIDMINDFDFEMGHVLAEKKKEQMTNKILALKQHAFKENWPIIYINDHYGLWKADIQAVLETCKKTKKKRSYFRENDTI
;
A
#
# COMPACT_ATOMS: atom_id res chain seq x y z
N MET A 1 2.65 -22.79 20.12
CA MET A 1 2.04 -21.59 19.48
C MET A 1 0.76 -22.03 18.78
N SER A 2 -0.38 -21.41 19.05
CA SER A 2 -1.60 -21.70 18.30
C SER A 2 -1.43 -21.23 16.85
N LYS A 3 -1.78 -22.08 15.89
CA LYS A 3 -1.66 -21.78 14.46
C LYS A 3 -2.84 -20.88 14.08
N HIS A 4 -2.59 -19.66 13.64
CA HIS A 4 -3.65 -18.82 13.06
C HIS A 4 -4.15 -19.51 11.78
N GLN A 5 -5.43 -19.86 11.71
CA GLN A 5 -6.03 -20.48 10.51
C GLN A 5 -6.29 -19.49 9.39
N LYS A 6 -6.30 -18.18 9.71
CA LYS A 6 -6.66 -17.09 8.81
C LYS A 6 -5.71 -15.91 9.00
N ALA A 7 -5.49 -15.17 7.92
CA ALA A 7 -4.77 -13.92 7.90
C ALA A 7 -5.44 -12.98 6.87
N LEU A 8 -5.32 -11.66 7.09
CA LEU A 8 -5.75 -10.65 6.14
C LEU A 8 -4.54 -10.14 5.37
N LEU A 9 -4.57 -10.29 4.04
CA LEU A 9 -3.59 -9.70 3.13
C LEU A 9 -4.19 -8.44 2.50
N ILE A 10 -3.48 -7.32 2.61
CA ILE A 10 -3.84 -6.04 1.99
C ILE A 10 -2.79 -5.74 0.93
N ILE A 11 -3.18 -5.84 -0.34
CA ILE A 11 -2.26 -5.82 -1.49
C ILE A 11 -2.45 -4.50 -2.27
N ASP A 12 -1.35 -3.88 -2.70
CA ASP A 12 -1.29 -2.70 -3.58
C ASP A 12 -2.10 -1.48 -3.13
N MET A 13 -2.40 -1.40 -1.83
CA MET A 13 -3.13 -0.27 -1.24
C MET A 13 -2.24 0.94 -0.93
N ILE A 14 -0.92 0.79 -1.05
CA ILE A 14 0.06 1.86 -0.85
C ILE A 14 0.63 2.22 -2.23
N ASN A 15 -0.05 3.10 -2.95
CA ASN A 15 0.37 3.55 -4.26
C ASN A 15 0.20 5.08 -4.37
N ASP A 16 1.04 5.74 -5.16
CA ASP A 16 0.96 7.18 -5.40
C ASP A 16 -0.01 7.57 -6.52
N PHE A 17 -0.64 6.57 -7.15
CA PHE A 17 -1.58 6.74 -8.27
C PHE A 17 -0.99 7.56 -9.43
N ASP A 18 0.33 7.49 -9.65
CA ASP A 18 1.04 8.23 -10.70
C ASP A 18 0.85 7.57 -12.08
N PHE A 19 -0.38 7.59 -12.59
CA PHE A 19 -0.74 7.17 -13.93
C PHE A 19 -1.89 8.03 -14.48
N GLU A 20 -2.07 8.02 -15.81
CA GLU A 20 -2.96 8.95 -16.55
C GLU A 20 -4.37 9.06 -15.95
N MET A 21 -4.93 7.94 -15.46
CA MET A 21 -6.27 7.86 -14.86
C MET A 21 -6.26 7.71 -13.33
N GLY A 22 -5.11 7.83 -12.67
CA GLY A 22 -4.95 7.58 -11.24
C GLY A 22 -5.74 8.55 -10.37
N HIS A 23 -5.87 9.80 -10.79
CA HIS A 23 -6.68 10.81 -10.12
C HIS A 23 -8.18 10.46 -10.12
N VAL A 24 -8.74 10.00 -11.26
CA VAL A 24 -10.13 9.56 -11.35
C VAL A 24 -10.40 8.34 -10.48
N LEU A 25 -9.44 7.40 -10.45
CA LEU A 25 -9.53 6.21 -9.61
C LEU A 25 -9.48 6.59 -8.12
N ALA A 26 -8.58 7.49 -7.75
CA ALA A 26 -8.47 8.02 -6.40
C ALA A 26 -9.76 8.73 -5.98
N GLU A 27 -10.34 9.58 -6.80
CA GLU A 27 -11.59 10.29 -6.45
C GLU A 27 -12.78 9.34 -6.32
N LYS A 28 -12.97 8.42 -7.28
CA LYS A 28 -14.17 7.55 -7.31
C LYS A 28 -14.10 6.38 -6.35
N LYS A 29 -12.91 5.81 -6.12
CA LYS A 29 -12.78 4.56 -5.34
C LYS A 29 -12.24 4.77 -3.94
N LYS A 30 -11.56 5.86 -3.63
CA LYS A 30 -10.85 6.02 -2.35
C LYS A 30 -11.78 5.88 -1.16
N GLU A 31 -12.92 6.56 -1.12
CA GLU A 31 -13.77 6.50 0.07
C GLU A 31 -14.49 5.15 0.21
N GLN A 32 -15.17 4.69 -0.84
CA GLN A 32 -15.95 3.45 -0.79
C GLN A 32 -15.08 2.20 -0.61
N MET A 33 -13.94 2.12 -1.30
CA MET A 33 -13.03 0.98 -1.20
C MET A 33 -12.30 0.97 0.14
N THR A 34 -11.80 2.12 0.59
CA THR A 34 -11.08 2.22 1.86
C THR A 34 -11.98 1.87 3.03
N ASN A 35 -13.25 2.28 3.02
CA ASN A 35 -14.19 1.94 4.09
C ASN A 35 -14.44 0.43 4.19
N LYS A 36 -14.55 -0.28 3.06
CA LYS A 36 -14.71 -1.75 3.05
C LYS A 36 -13.45 -2.46 3.55
N ILE A 37 -12.27 -2.02 3.10
CA ILE A 37 -10.98 -2.58 3.55
C ILE A 37 -10.76 -2.30 5.04
N LEU A 38 -11.14 -1.12 5.52
CA LEU A 38 -11.09 -0.75 6.93
C LEU A 38 -11.99 -1.66 7.77
N ALA A 39 -13.21 -1.94 7.32
CA ALA A 39 -14.10 -2.87 8.01
C ALA A 39 -13.51 -4.28 8.10
N LEU A 40 -12.92 -4.79 7.01
CA LEU A 40 -12.21 -6.08 7.00
C LEU A 40 -11.01 -6.08 7.96
N LYS A 41 -10.22 -5.01 7.95
CA LYS A 41 -9.08 -4.85 8.87
C LYS A 41 -9.54 -4.83 10.33
N GLN A 42 -10.59 -4.10 10.65
CA GLN A 42 -11.16 -4.04 12.00
C GLN A 42 -11.67 -5.41 12.46
N HIS A 43 -12.31 -6.17 11.58
CA HIS A 43 -12.73 -7.53 11.88
C HIS A 43 -11.53 -8.45 12.15
N ALA A 44 -10.55 -8.48 11.25
CA ALA A 44 -9.33 -9.27 11.42
C ALA A 44 -8.58 -8.92 12.71
N PHE A 45 -8.52 -7.63 13.07
CA PHE A 45 -7.93 -7.14 14.30
C PHE A 45 -8.67 -7.66 15.54
N LYS A 46 -10.01 -7.59 15.56
CA LYS A 46 -10.83 -8.12 16.66
C LYS A 46 -10.65 -9.63 16.86
N GLU A 47 -10.52 -10.36 15.77
CA GLU A 47 -10.29 -11.81 15.78
C GLU A 47 -8.82 -12.19 16.01
N ASN A 48 -7.95 -11.20 16.22
CA ASN A 48 -6.52 -11.38 16.46
C ASN A 48 -5.81 -12.14 15.32
N TRP A 49 -6.24 -11.90 14.07
CA TRP A 49 -5.64 -12.46 12.87
C TRP A 49 -4.43 -11.63 12.45
N PRO A 50 -3.38 -12.25 11.88
CA PRO A 50 -2.30 -11.52 11.25
C PRO A 50 -2.82 -10.63 10.12
N ILE A 51 -2.37 -9.37 10.10
CA ILE A 51 -2.68 -8.40 9.04
C ILE A 51 -1.36 -8.07 8.34
N ILE A 52 -1.27 -8.40 7.05
CA ILE A 52 -0.06 -8.34 6.25
C ILE A 52 -0.29 -7.38 5.09
N TYR A 53 0.54 -6.34 4.99
CA TYR A 53 0.56 -5.44 3.84
C TYR A 53 1.59 -5.93 2.83
N ILE A 54 1.19 -6.02 1.57
CA ILE A 54 2.05 -6.47 0.47
C ILE A 54 1.96 -5.42 -0.63
N ASN A 55 3.11 -5.04 -1.18
CA ASN A 55 3.21 -4.09 -2.28
C ASN A 55 4.50 -4.39 -3.05
N ASP A 56 4.45 -4.39 -4.37
CA ASP A 56 5.57 -4.74 -5.24
C ASP A 56 6.36 -3.50 -5.75
N HIS A 57 5.76 -2.31 -5.65
CA HIS A 57 6.09 -1.19 -6.54
C HIS A 57 7.22 -0.23 -6.09
N TYR A 58 8.05 -0.57 -5.11
CA TYR A 58 9.07 0.39 -4.62
C TYR A 58 10.53 -0.04 -4.73
N GLY A 59 10.84 -1.28 -5.14
CA GLY A 59 12.24 -1.78 -5.15
C GLY A 59 12.94 -1.71 -3.78
N LEU A 60 12.21 -1.29 -2.73
CA LEU A 60 12.69 -1.01 -1.41
C LEU A 60 12.15 -2.08 -0.47
N TRP A 61 12.68 -3.29 -0.61
CA TRP A 61 12.33 -4.46 0.22
C TRP A 61 12.56 -4.25 1.73
N LYS A 62 13.24 -3.16 2.13
CA LYS A 62 13.51 -2.77 3.51
C LYS A 62 13.17 -1.30 3.83
N ALA A 63 12.45 -0.58 2.96
CA ALA A 63 12.12 0.80 3.31
C ALA A 63 11.22 0.81 4.55
N ASP A 64 11.73 1.46 5.59
CA ASP A 64 10.95 2.03 6.67
C ASP A 64 9.58 2.45 6.15
N ILE A 65 8.51 1.88 6.69
CA ILE A 65 7.14 2.18 6.29
C ILE A 65 6.89 3.69 6.29
N GLN A 66 7.60 4.43 7.15
CA GLN A 66 7.59 5.88 7.17
C GLN A 66 8.10 6.48 5.85
N ALA A 67 9.20 5.99 5.28
CA ALA A 67 9.75 6.49 4.01
C ALA A 67 8.79 6.29 2.83
N VAL A 68 8.07 5.15 2.81
CA VAL A 68 7.03 4.89 1.80
C VAL A 68 5.85 5.86 1.98
N LEU A 69 5.37 6.02 3.22
CA LEU A 69 4.28 6.94 3.52
C LEU A 69 4.62 8.39 3.20
N GLU A 70 5.83 8.85 3.51
CA GLU A 70 6.29 10.20 3.16
C GLU A 70 6.37 10.40 1.64
N THR A 71 6.75 9.37 0.89
CA THR A 71 6.75 9.42 -0.58
C THR A 71 5.33 9.54 -1.14
N CYS A 72 4.39 8.72 -0.66
CA CYS A 72 2.98 8.78 -1.08
C CYS A 72 2.28 10.09 -0.65
N LYS A 73 2.74 10.74 0.42
CA LYS A 73 2.18 12.00 0.92
C LYS A 73 2.75 13.25 0.23
N LYS A 74 3.94 13.16 -0.39
CA LYS A 74 4.56 14.31 -1.09
C LYS A 74 3.76 14.67 -2.33
N THR A 75 3.18 15.86 -2.33
CA THR A 75 2.53 16.46 -3.51
C THR A 75 3.58 16.79 -4.58
N LYS A 76 3.43 16.16 -5.75
CA LYS A 76 4.11 16.41 -7.03
C LYS A 76 5.54 16.97 -6.92
N LYS A 77 6.52 16.09 -6.79
CA LYS A 77 7.75 16.23 -7.58
C LYS A 77 7.73 15.14 -8.64
N LYS A 78 7.90 15.54 -9.90
CA LYS A 78 8.08 14.62 -11.04
C LYS A 78 8.99 13.48 -10.59
N ARG A 79 8.48 12.25 -10.63
CA ARG A 79 9.26 11.03 -10.49
C ARG A 79 10.28 11.05 -11.64
N SER A 80 11.51 11.49 -11.38
CA SER A 80 12.64 11.05 -12.18
C SER A 80 12.85 9.61 -11.77
N TYR A 81 12.25 8.69 -12.51
CA TYR A 81 12.51 7.26 -12.38
C TYR A 81 14.02 7.07 -12.23
N PHE A 82 14.44 6.43 -11.13
CA PHE A 82 15.74 5.75 -11.12
C PHE A 82 15.69 4.80 -12.32
N ARG A 83 16.40 5.20 -13.39
CA ARG A 83 16.62 4.35 -14.54
C ARG A 83 17.36 3.10 -14.05
N GLU A 84 17.09 1.98 -14.70
CA GLU A 84 17.59 0.62 -14.47
C GLU A 84 19.12 0.44 -14.52
N ASN A 85 19.93 1.42 -14.11
CA ASN A 85 21.38 1.41 -14.34
C ASN A 85 22.27 1.43 -13.09
N ASP A 86 21.75 1.13 -11.90
CA ASP A 86 22.61 0.89 -10.74
C ASP A 86 22.72 -0.62 -10.49
N THR A 87 23.49 -1.27 -11.36
CA THR A 87 24.08 -2.59 -11.11
C THR A 87 25.31 -2.38 -10.24
N ILE A 88 25.26 -2.89 -9.00
CA ILE A 88 26.27 -3.66 -8.23
C ILE A 88 25.80 -3.68 -6.77
#